data_AF-A0A3B9GF75-F1
#
_entry.id   AF-A0A3B9GF75-F1
#
_cell.length_a   1.000
_cell.length_b   1.000
_cell.length_c   1.000
_cell.angle_alpha   90.00
_cell.angle_beta   90.00
_cell.angle_gamma   90.00
#
_symmetry.space_group_name_H-M   'P 1'
#
loop_
_entity.id
_entity.type
_entity.pdbx_description
1 polymer ?
#
loop_
_entity_poly.entity_id
_entity_poly.type
_entity_poly.pdbx_seq_one_letter_code
_entity_poly.pdbx_strand_id
1 'polypeptide(L)'
;MGSQERKAIIELPVKVILTEVGTTFFIKNRKNLQKFKLADNQEEYGILMDKFTPSSLQRMMLIDYVSKIEISNSEFVTIRQEVMDIAKLITYSMLYRQYDAYIFQRVMASDVIKNWNRKNPANIIDDKTKINESFLQNVIKEKEHDIGDIKQSILAPMYAFISRNSSLLPEEKNIQLLLSEKFLNNLRPFIWFIIAKFKGLDGYETLIKDIRTSLADYMEKAKIAEYLALNIMELATNAENSNLKREAKAIFKGAVDMNSVLFDPNVRRQVIESLQRKGELVYLSWKLGSRGSSIGTQGKLSVTIYNKESEYEKMKEAIDEKKSTDLKKRSLQDFYKELPDGEANTELGLYYLSYLSEACEKVNIKYESLVNQISGSDLTVISLIINL
;
A
#
# COMPACT_ATOMS: atom_id res chain seq x y z
N MET A 1 -22.65 -10.62 3.52
CA MET A 1 -22.16 -9.94 4.74
C MET A 1 -22.35 -8.44 4.52
N GLY A 2 -23.02 -7.76 5.44
CA GLY A 2 -23.57 -6.41 5.23
C GLY A 2 -22.53 -5.36 4.89
N SER A 3 -22.94 -4.38 4.08
CA SER A 3 -22.19 -3.16 3.77
C SER A 3 -21.93 -2.39 5.06
N GLN A 4 -20.79 -2.61 5.70
CA GLN A 4 -20.27 -1.68 6.69
C GLN A 4 -20.04 -0.35 5.97
N GLU A 5 -20.73 0.69 6.41
CA GLU A 5 -20.42 2.06 6.03
C GLU A 5 -18.92 2.28 6.26
N ARG A 6 -18.17 2.59 5.20
CA ARG A 6 -16.75 2.93 5.33
C ARG A 6 -16.67 4.13 6.28
N LYS A 7 -16.06 3.92 7.46
CA LYS A 7 -15.85 5.00 8.44
C LYS A 7 -15.18 6.18 7.73
N ALA A 8 -15.80 7.35 7.81
CA ALA A 8 -15.24 8.58 7.21
C ALA A 8 -13.88 8.97 7.84
N ILE A 9 -13.60 8.42 9.02
CA ILE A 9 -12.41 8.67 9.85
C ILE A 9 -11.84 7.32 10.26
N ILE A 10 -10.53 7.14 10.11
CA ILE A 10 -9.78 6.01 10.68
C ILE A 10 -9.32 6.43 12.07
N GLU A 11 -9.66 5.63 13.07
CA GLU A 11 -9.29 5.81 14.48
C GLU A 11 -8.12 4.88 14.84
N LEU A 12 -6.98 5.14 14.21
CA LEU A 12 -5.75 4.38 14.40
C LEU A 12 -4.59 5.37 14.59
N PRO A 13 -3.96 5.39 15.78
CA PRO A 13 -2.78 6.22 16.01
C PRO A 13 -1.65 5.84 15.05
N VAL A 14 -1.28 6.78 14.18
CA VAL A 14 -0.21 6.60 13.18
C VAL A 14 0.88 7.64 13.36
N LYS A 15 2.13 7.19 13.41
CA LYS A 15 3.29 8.08 13.26
C LYS A 15 3.54 8.27 11.77
N VAL A 16 3.40 9.49 11.28
CA VAL A 16 3.65 9.85 9.89
C VAL A 16 4.96 10.61 9.81
N ILE A 17 5.97 9.96 9.24
CA ILE A 17 7.31 10.50 9.08
C ILE A 17 7.39 11.22 7.75
N LEU A 18 8.00 12.41 7.78
CA LEU A 18 8.00 13.32 6.65
C LEU A 18 9.26 13.19 5.80
N THR A 19 9.13 13.45 4.51
CA THR A 19 10.27 13.75 3.63
C THR A 19 10.85 15.12 3.96
N GLU A 20 11.98 15.49 3.37
CA GLU A 20 12.53 16.85 3.45
C GLU A 20 11.54 17.91 2.93
N VAL A 21 10.85 17.58 1.83
CA VAL A 21 9.83 18.45 1.23
C VAL A 21 8.64 18.62 2.18
N GLY A 22 8.15 17.51 2.75
CA GLY A 22 7.09 17.53 3.75
C GLY A 22 7.49 18.35 4.98
N THR A 23 8.66 18.07 5.55
CA THR A 23 9.22 18.79 6.70
C THR A 23 9.27 20.29 6.46
N THR A 24 9.81 20.70 5.31
CA THR A 24 9.89 22.11 4.90
C THR A 24 8.51 22.75 4.81
N PHE A 25 7.53 22.05 4.21
CA PHE A 25 6.16 22.55 4.10
C PHE A 25 5.52 22.75 5.47
N PHE A 26 5.60 21.77 6.38
CA PHE A 26 4.98 21.88 7.70
C PHE A 26 5.64 22.98 8.56
N ILE A 27 6.97 23.11 8.52
CA ILE A 27 7.69 24.19 9.22
C ILE A 27 7.26 25.56 8.68
N LYS A 28 7.22 25.75 7.34
CA LYS A 28 6.78 27.01 6.73
C LYS A 28 5.33 27.38 7.12
N ASN A 29 4.49 26.37 7.32
CA ASN A 29 3.11 26.55 7.76
C ASN A 29 2.94 26.54 9.29
N ARG A 30 4.03 26.76 10.05
CA ARG A 30 4.04 26.87 11.53
C ARG A 30 3.41 25.67 12.24
N LYS A 31 3.59 24.47 11.69
CA LYS A 31 3.19 23.22 12.35
C LYS A 31 4.37 22.63 13.10
N ASN A 32 4.15 22.27 14.37
CA ASN A 32 5.15 21.63 15.19
C ASN A 32 5.35 20.18 14.74
N LEU A 33 6.60 19.80 14.54
CA LEU A 33 6.99 18.43 14.25
C LEU A 33 7.45 17.76 15.54
N GLN A 34 7.12 16.47 15.67
CA GLN A 34 7.58 15.64 16.76
C GLN A 34 8.78 14.80 16.31
N LYS A 35 9.72 14.58 17.22
CA LYS A 35 10.83 13.66 17.02
C LYS A 35 10.42 12.30 17.58
N PHE A 36 10.36 11.28 16.74
CA PHE A 36 9.99 9.92 17.13
C PHE A 36 11.22 9.03 17.17
N LYS A 37 11.33 8.22 18.22
CA LYS A 37 12.15 7.02 18.20
C LYS A 37 11.32 5.87 17.63
N LEU A 38 11.77 5.31 16.51
CA LEU A 38 11.08 4.27 15.76
C LEU A 38 11.51 2.86 16.21
N ALA A 39 10.83 1.84 15.71
CA ALA A 39 11.09 0.44 16.08
C ALA A 39 12.53 -0.02 15.74
N ASP A 40 13.13 0.56 14.71
CA ASP A 40 14.53 0.34 14.29
C ASP A 40 15.54 1.17 15.10
N ASN A 41 15.11 1.80 16.21
CA ASN A 41 15.87 2.74 17.04
C ASN A 41 16.34 4.01 16.32
N GLN A 42 15.90 4.29 15.09
CA GLN A 42 16.20 5.55 14.41
C GLN A 42 15.32 6.67 14.95
N GLU A 43 15.88 7.88 14.98
CA GLU A 43 15.15 9.08 15.33
C GLU A 43 14.77 9.87 14.08
N GLU A 44 13.48 10.03 13.83
CA GLU A 44 12.97 10.74 12.65
C GLU A 44 11.90 11.77 13.03
N TYR A 45 11.75 12.80 12.19
CA TYR A 45 10.76 13.87 12.40
C TYR A 45 9.45 13.57 11.67
N GLY A 46 8.34 13.82 12.35
CA GLY A 46 7.02 13.57 11.79
C GLY A 46 5.89 14.21 12.56
N ILE A 47 4.68 13.72 12.29
CA ILE A 47 3.45 14.07 13.00
C ILE A 47 2.79 12.80 13.52
N LEU A 48 2.20 12.88 14.72
CA LEU A 48 1.30 11.84 15.23
C LEU A 48 -0.12 12.19 14.80
N MET A 49 -0.84 11.22 14.24
CA MET A 49 -2.26 11.37 13.93
C MET A 49 -3.05 10.30 14.68
N ASP A 50 -3.79 10.70 15.72
CA ASP A 50 -4.65 9.77 16.48
C ASP A 50 -5.88 9.33 15.69
N LYS A 51 -6.39 10.23 14.86
CA LYS A 51 -7.50 10.01 13.92
C LYS A 51 -7.29 10.82 12.66
N PHE A 52 -7.70 10.28 11.52
CA PHE A 52 -7.51 10.95 10.24
C PHE A 52 -8.53 10.54 9.19
N THR A 53 -8.77 11.43 8.23
CA THR A 53 -9.51 11.06 7.02
C THR A 53 -8.56 10.39 6.02
N PRO A 54 -8.94 9.27 5.38
CA PRO A 54 -8.08 8.58 4.41
C PRO A 54 -7.58 9.49 3.28
N SER A 55 -8.43 10.42 2.83
CA SER A 55 -8.11 11.39 1.77
C SER A 55 -6.98 12.34 2.16
N SER A 56 -6.86 12.74 3.42
CA SER A 56 -5.80 13.64 3.90
C SER A 56 -4.44 12.95 3.85
N LEU A 57 -4.35 11.74 4.40
CA LEU A 57 -3.10 10.96 4.40
C LEU A 57 -2.71 10.58 2.97
N GLN A 58 -3.67 10.15 2.15
CA GLN A 58 -3.44 9.88 0.73
C GLN A 58 -2.88 11.10 0.01
N ARG A 59 -3.48 12.28 0.18
CA ARG A 59 -2.98 13.50 -0.45
C ARG A 59 -1.52 13.78 -0.06
N MET A 60 -1.17 13.64 1.22
CA MET A 60 0.21 13.82 1.69
C MET A 60 1.17 12.82 1.04
N MET A 61 0.77 11.55 0.87
CA MET A 61 1.58 10.55 0.16
C MET A 61 1.73 10.87 -1.34
N LEU A 62 0.65 11.31 -2.00
CA LEU A 62 0.65 11.63 -3.43
C LEU A 62 1.55 12.83 -3.78
N ILE A 63 1.67 13.81 -2.88
CA ILE A 63 2.56 14.98 -3.05
C ILE A 63 3.96 14.78 -2.45
N ASP A 64 4.30 13.54 -2.09
CA ASP A 64 5.63 13.13 -1.59
C ASP A 64 6.03 13.79 -0.26
N TYR A 65 5.07 14.09 0.62
CA TYR A 65 5.35 14.60 1.95
C TYR A 65 5.67 13.50 2.97
N VAL A 66 5.25 12.27 2.71
CA VAL A 66 5.38 11.13 3.63
C VAL A 66 6.48 10.19 3.14
N SER A 67 7.43 9.89 4.01
CA SER A 67 8.51 8.92 3.76
C SER A 67 8.25 7.57 4.42
N LYS A 68 7.64 7.57 5.61
CA LYS A 68 7.37 6.37 6.40
C LYS A 68 6.09 6.55 7.22
N ILE A 69 5.34 5.48 7.42
CA ILE A 69 4.19 5.41 8.33
C ILE A 69 4.45 4.26 9.30
N GLU A 70 4.32 4.48 10.60
CA GLU A 70 4.50 3.44 11.63
C GLU A 70 3.28 3.39 12.55
N ILE A 71 2.83 2.16 12.86
CA ILE A 71 1.86 1.88 13.92
C ILE A 71 2.44 0.84 14.87
N SER A 72 1.94 0.84 16.09
CA SER A 72 2.32 -0.14 17.11
C SER A 72 1.13 -0.52 17.96
N ASN A 73 0.95 -1.80 18.23
CA ASN A 73 -0.10 -2.28 19.12
C ASN A 73 0.34 -3.59 19.81
N SER A 74 -0.25 -3.87 20.98
CA SER A 74 -0.16 -5.16 21.66
C SER A 74 -1.21 -6.15 21.15
N GLU A 75 -2.29 -5.65 20.52
CA GLU A 75 -3.40 -6.45 20.02
C GLU A 75 -3.85 -5.91 18.65
N PHE A 76 -3.38 -6.52 17.57
CA PHE A 76 -3.73 -6.17 16.20
C PHE A 76 -5.10 -6.72 15.80
N VAL A 77 -5.54 -7.84 16.38
CA VAL A 77 -6.85 -8.43 16.10
C VAL A 77 -8.01 -7.45 16.31
N THR A 78 -7.92 -6.56 17.32
CA THR A 78 -8.96 -5.56 17.61
C THR A 78 -8.99 -4.38 16.65
N ILE A 79 -7.88 -4.12 15.94
CA ILE A 79 -7.75 -3.04 14.95
C ILE A 79 -7.58 -3.59 13.52
N ARG A 80 -8.04 -4.83 13.29
CA ARG A 80 -7.86 -5.57 12.03
C ARG A 80 -8.30 -4.75 10.81
N GLN A 81 -9.49 -4.17 10.88
CA GLN A 81 -10.06 -3.44 9.75
C GLN A 81 -9.25 -2.18 9.44
N GLU A 82 -8.88 -1.42 10.47
CA GLU A 82 -8.07 -0.20 10.35
C GLU A 82 -6.67 -0.50 9.78
N VAL A 83 -6.05 -1.62 10.18
CA VAL A 83 -4.75 -2.07 9.65
C VAL A 83 -4.84 -2.46 8.18
N MET A 84 -5.90 -3.18 7.79
CA MET A 84 -6.13 -3.50 6.38
C MET A 84 -6.40 -2.25 5.54
N ASP A 85 -7.21 -1.33 6.07
CA ASP A 85 -7.57 -0.10 5.36
C ASP A 85 -6.36 0.81 5.14
N ILE A 86 -5.47 0.96 6.14
CA ILE A 86 -4.24 1.74 5.96
C ILE A 86 -3.27 1.07 4.99
N ALA A 87 -3.12 -0.26 5.03
CA ALA A 87 -2.28 -1.01 4.09
C ALA A 87 -2.77 -0.83 2.64
N LYS A 88 -4.09 -0.93 2.40
CA LYS A 88 -4.70 -0.68 1.09
C LYS A 88 -4.52 0.77 0.66
N LEU A 89 -4.76 1.73 1.57
CA LEU A 89 -4.60 3.16 1.30
C LEU A 89 -3.19 3.50 0.83
N ILE A 90 -2.17 2.99 1.51
CA ILE A 90 -0.75 3.20 1.15
C ILE A 90 -0.47 2.57 -0.21
N THR A 91 -0.87 1.32 -0.42
CA THR A 91 -0.61 0.58 -1.67
C THR A 91 -1.26 1.26 -2.87
N TYR A 92 -2.54 1.64 -2.77
CA TYR A 92 -3.23 2.38 -3.84
C TYR A 92 -2.57 3.72 -4.11
N SER A 93 -2.13 4.44 -3.07
CA SER A 93 -1.47 5.73 -3.25
C SER A 93 -0.13 5.59 -3.99
N MET A 94 0.61 4.51 -3.75
CA MET A 94 1.82 4.20 -4.51
C MET A 94 1.51 3.83 -5.96
N LEU A 95 0.48 3.01 -6.20
CA LEU A 95 0.02 2.67 -7.56
C LEU A 95 -0.42 3.92 -8.35
N TYR A 96 -1.14 4.85 -7.72
CA TYR A 96 -1.54 6.11 -8.37
C TYR A 96 -0.33 6.96 -8.76
N ARG A 97 0.68 7.06 -7.88
CA ARG A 97 1.93 7.79 -8.18
C ARG A 97 2.66 7.17 -9.37
N GLN A 98 2.73 5.85 -9.40
CA GLN A 98 3.43 5.13 -10.46
C GLN A 98 2.66 5.21 -11.78
N TYR A 99 1.34 5.08 -11.76
CA TYR A 99 0.49 5.25 -12.93
C TYR A 99 0.63 6.66 -13.52
N ASP A 100 0.58 7.71 -12.69
CA ASP A 100 0.82 9.09 -13.11
C ASP A 100 2.19 9.26 -13.77
N ALA A 101 3.26 8.73 -13.16
CA ALA A 101 4.60 8.80 -13.74
C ALA A 101 4.69 8.04 -15.07
N TYR A 102 4.09 6.84 -15.15
CA TYR A 102 4.09 6.01 -16.35
C TYR A 102 3.32 6.70 -17.49
N ILE A 103 2.11 7.18 -17.24
CA ILE A 103 1.31 7.89 -18.25
C ILE A 103 2.02 9.17 -18.68
N PHE A 104 2.64 9.91 -17.77
CA PHE A 104 3.43 11.09 -18.13
C PHE A 104 4.52 10.73 -19.16
N GLN A 105 5.28 9.67 -18.93
CA GLN A 105 6.31 9.22 -19.89
C GLN A 105 5.72 8.79 -21.23
N ARG A 106 4.59 8.07 -21.24
CA ARG A 106 3.90 7.67 -22.48
C ARG A 106 3.40 8.88 -23.27
N VAL A 107 2.87 9.88 -22.59
CA VAL A 107 2.42 11.14 -23.19
C VAL A 107 3.61 11.89 -23.80
N MET A 108 4.73 12.04 -23.08
CA MET A 108 5.95 12.69 -23.58
C MET A 108 6.54 11.96 -24.79
N ALA A 109 6.51 10.63 -24.80
CA ALA A 109 7.02 9.80 -25.89
C ALA A 109 6.05 9.64 -27.08
N SER A 110 4.84 10.18 -26.99
CA SER A 110 3.79 10.02 -28.00
C SER A 110 4.13 10.74 -29.31
N ASP A 111 3.58 10.25 -30.42
CA ASP A 111 3.76 10.86 -31.73
C ASP A 111 3.16 12.27 -31.80
N VAL A 112 2.13 12.53 -31.00
CA VAL A 112 1.53 13.86 -30.84
C VAL A 112 2.59 14.88 -30.37
N ILE A 113 3.30 14.58 -29.30
CA ILE A 113 4.36 15.46 -28.76
C ILE A 113 5.55 15.54 -29.71
N LYS A 114 5.99 14.41 -30.27
CA LYS A 114 7.08 14.41 -31.25
C LYS A 114 6.77 15.29 -32.47
N ASN A 115 5.56 15.20 -33.00
CA ASN A 115 5.13 16.00 -34.15
C ASN A 115 4.99 17.48 -33.78
N TRP A 116 4.47 17.80 -32.59
CA TRP A 116 4.43 19.16 -32.09
C TRP A 116 5.83 19.77 -31.98
N ASN A 117 6.77 19.06 -31.34
CA ASN A 117 8.14 19.53 -31.13
C ASN A 117 8.89 19.75 -32.45
N ARG A 118 8.66 18.89 -33.45
CA ARG A 118 9.21 19.07 -34.81
C ARG A 118 8.71 20.36 -35.48
N LYS A 119 7.42 20.69 -35.29
CA LYS A 119 6.80 21.90 -35.85
C LYS A 119 7.11 23.17 -35.04
N ASN A 120 7.47 23.02 -33.75
CA ASN A 120 7.64 24.13 -32.81
C ASN A 120 8.99 24.03 -32.05
N PRO A 121 10.14 24.12 -32.74
CA PRO A 121 11.45 23.90 -32.12
C PRO A 121 11.82 24.94 -31.04
N ALA A 122 11.21 26.14 -31.07
CA ALA A 122 11.40 27.16 -30.04
C ALA A 122 10.58 26.91 -28.76
N ASN A 123 9.54 26.07 -28.83
CA ASN A 123 8.58 25.82 -27.73
C ASN A 123 8.37 24.32 -27.54
N ILE A 124 9.48 23.61 -27.31
CA ILE A 124 9.49 22.16 -27.09
C ILE A 124 8.75 21.83 -25.79
N ILE A 125 7.97 20.75 -25.84
CA ILE A 125 7.34 20.13 -24.68
C ILE A 125 8.11 18.85 -24.36
N ASP A 126 8.62 18.77 -23.15
CA ASP A 126 9.43 17.68 -22.61
C ASP A 126 9.21 17.49 -21.08
N ASP A 127 9.97 16.58 -20.48
CA ASP A 127 9.93 16.28 -19.04
C ASP A 127 10.42 17.44 -18.15
N LYS A 128 11.15 18.39 -18.71
CA LYS A 128 11.68 19.58 -18.02
C LYS A 128 10.80 20.81 -18.18
N THR A 129 9.73 20.72 -18.97
CA THR A 129 8.83 21.82 -19.25
C THR A 129 8.16 22.29 -17.96
N LYS A 130 8.49 23.52 -17.56
CA LYS A 130 7.87 24.17 -16.40
C LYS A 130 6.69 25.00 -16.86
N ILE A 131 5.49 24.61 -16.43
CA ILE A 131 4.27 25.37 -16.68
C ILE A 131 3.88 26.09 -15.39
N ASN A 132 3.47 27.35 -15.52
CA ASN A 132 2.90 28.10 -14.41
C ASN A 132 1.64 27.39 -13.89
N GLU A 133 1.59 27.10 -12.60
CA GLU A 133 0.52 26.31 -12.00
C GLU A 133 -0.84 27.02 -12.07
N SER A 134 -0.90 28.34 -11.85
CA SER A 134 -2.15 29.10 -11.95
C SER A 134 -2.71 29.10 -13.38
N PHE A 135 -1.84 29.25 -14.39
CA PHE A 135 -2.24 29.13 -15.78
C PHE A 135 -2.77 27.73 -16.09
N LEU A 136 -2.06 26.68 -15.66
CA LEU A 136 -2.47 25.30 -15.89
C LEU A 136 -3.84 25.00 -15.27
N GLN A 137 -4.07 25.43 -14.03
CA GLN A 137 -5.35 25.24 -13.36
C GLN A 137 -6.50 25.97 -14.08
N ASN A 138 -6.26 27.19 -14.58
CA ASN A 138 -7.26 27.93 -15.35
C ASN A 138 -7.64 27.21 -16.64
N VAL A 139 -6.64 26.74 -17.41
CA VAL A 139 -6.92 26.01 -18.65
C VAL A 139 -7.65 24.70 -18.38
N ILE A 140 -7.28 23.97 -17.33
CA ILE A 140 -7.98 22.73 -16.95
C ILE A 140 -9.44 23.01 -16.59
N LYS A 141 -9.70 24.11 -15.89
CA LYS A 141 -11.06 24.54 -15.55
C LYS A 141 -11.86 24.93 -16.79
N GLU A 142 -11.27 25.69 -17.72
CA GLU A 142 -11.91 26.03 -19.00
C GLU A 142 -12.21 24.79 -19.85
N LYS A 143 -11.38 23.76 -19.74
CA LYS A 143 -11.48 22.49 -20.47
C LYS A 143 -12.15 21.37 -19.69
N GLU A 144 -12.84 21.66 -18.59
CA GLU A 144 -13.39 20.65 -17.69
C GLU A 144 -14.35 19.68 -18.40
N HIS A 145 -15.26 20.20 -19.23
CA HIS A 145 -16.18 19.38 -20.03
C HIS A 145 -15.43 18.50 -21.04
N ASP A 146 -14.50 19.09 -21.81
CA ASP A 146 -13.69 18.37 -22.78
C ASP A 146 -12.90 17.23 -22.12
N ILE A 147 -12.33 17.47 -20.94
CA ILE A 147 -11.60 16.47 -20.15
C ILE A 147 -12.55 15.39 -19.64
N GLY A 148 -13.76 15.76 -19.22
CA GLY A 148 -14.83 14.82 -18.83
C GLY A 148 -15.15 13.84 -19.96
N ASP A 149 -15.38 14.35 -21.17
CA ASP A 149 -15.67 13.52 -22.35
C ASP A 149 -14.51 12.58 -22.69
N ILE A 150 -13.27 13.06 -22.58
CA ILE A 150 -12.08 12.24 -22.84
C ILE A 150 -11.94 11.14 -21.77
N LYS A 151 -12.16 11.46 -20.49
CA LYS A 151 -12.18 10.44 -19.44
C LYS A 151 -13.23 9.37 -19.73
N GLN A 152 -14.45 9.78 -20.13
CA GLN A 152 -15.50 8.83 -20.49
C GLN A 152 -15.13 7.97 -21.70
N SER A 153 -14.46 8.52 -22.72
CA SER A 153 -14.01 7.72 -23.86
C SER A 153 -12.93 6.70 -23.49
N ILE A 154 -12.10 7.00 -22.49
CA ILE A 154 -11.14 6.05 -21.93
C ILE A 154 -11.87 4.96 -21.11
N LEU A 155 -12.81 5.36 -20.25
CA LEU A 155 -13.47 4.50 -19.28
C LEU A 155 -14.56 3.61 -19.87
N ALA A 156 -15.33 4.09 -20.86
CA ALA A 156 -16.52 3.39 -21.36
C ALA A 156 -16.28 1.93 -21.81
N PRO A 157 -15.20 1.59 -22.54
CA PRO A 157 -14.92 0.20 -22.90
C PRO A 157 -14.65 -0.69 -21.69
N MET A 158 -13.96 -0.15 -20.68
CA MET A 158 -13.67 -0.85 -19.44
C MET A 158 -14.93 -1.02 -18.59
N TYR A 159 -15.81 -0.02 -18.55
CA TYR A 159 -17.11 -0.11 -17.87
C TYR A 159 -17.97 -1.20 -18.48
N ALA A 160 -18.02 -1.27 -19.81
CA ALA A 160 -18.71 -2.33 -20.51
C ALA A 160 -18.13 -3.71 -20.18
N PHE A 161 -16.79 -3.83 -20.12
CA PHE A 161 -16.10 -5.07 -19.75
C PHE A 161 -16.42 -5.51 -18.32
N ILE A 162 -16.27 -4.62 -17.34
CA ILE A 162 -16.55 -4.89 -15.91
C ILE A 162 -18.03 -5.25 -15.71
N SER A 163 -18.95 -4.49 -16.32
CA SER A 163 -20.39 -4.70 -16.15
C SER A 163 -20.86 -6.06 -16.68
N ARG A 164 -20.28 -6.51 -17.80
CA ARG A 164 -20.58 -7.81 -18.43
C ARG A 164 -19.90 -8.99 -17.77
N ASN A 165 -18.93 -8.76 -16.88
CA ASN A 165 -18.23 -9.84 -16.20
C ASN A 165 -19.17 -10.54 -15.20
N SER A 166 -19.54 -11.79 -15.48
CA SER A 166 -20.45 -12.59 -14.63
C SER A 166 -19.75 -13.20 -13.42
N SER A 167 -18.41 -13.22 -13.37
CA SER A 167 -17.66 -13.74 -12.23
C SER A 167 -17.55 -12.75 -11.07
N LEU A 168 -17.88 -11.47 -11.30
CA LEU A 168 -17.83 -10.42 -10.29
C LEU A 168 -19.20 -10.18 -9.67
N LEU A 169 -19.22 -10.04 -8.36
CA LEU A 169 -20.37 -9.57 -7.60
C LEU A 169 -20.66 -8.08 -7.90
N PRO A 170 -21.90 -7.59 -7.72
CA PRO A 170 -22.24 -6.19 -7.95
C PRO A 170 -21.35 -5.20 -7.18
N GLU A 171 -20.99 -5.52 -5.94
CA GLU A 171 -20.11 -4.71 -5.10
C GLU A 171 -18.69 -4.65 -5.67
N GLU A 172 -18.18 -5.78 -6.16
CA GLU A 172 -16.85 -5.86 -6.77
C GLU A 172 -16.79 -5.07 -8.08
N LYS A 173 -17.87 -5.10 -8.88
CA LYS A 173 -18.00 -4.26 -10.07
C LYS A 173 -17.94 -2.78 -9.70
N ASN A 174 -18.71 -2.34 -8.70
CA ASN A 174 -18.72 -0.95 -8.25
C ASN A 174 -17.34 -0.50 -7.75
N ILE A 175 -16.63 -1.37 -7.02
CA ILE A 175 -15.26 -1.10 -6.57
C ILE A 175 -14.32 -0.90 -7.77
N GLN A 176 -14.39 -1.78 -8.78
CA GLN A 176 -13.53 -1.68 -9.95
C GLN A 176 -13.84 -0.44 -10.80
N LEU A 177 -15.12 -0.10 -10.99
CA LEU A 177 -15.53 1.11 -11.68
C LEU A 177 -14.94 2.35 -10.99
N LEU A 178 -15.17 2.50 -9.68
CA LEU A 178 -14.64 3.61 -8.89
C LEU A 178 -13.11 3.66 -8.89
N LEU A 179 -12.45 2.52 -8.76
CA LEU A 179 -10.99 2.43 -8.77
C LEU A 179 -10.42 2.93 -10.10
N SER A 180 -11.06 2.58 -11.20
CA SER A 180 -10.63 2.99 -12.53
C SER A 180 -10.76 4.50 -12.77
N GLU A 181 -11.81 5.14 -12.23
CA GLU A 181 -11.92 6.60 -12.19
C GLU A 181 -10.81 7.23 -11.36
N LYS A 182 -10.50 6.64 -10.19
CA LYS A 182 -9.45 7.15 -9.31
C LYS A 182 -8.09 7.19 -9.96
N PHE A 183 -7.72 6.20 -10.78
CA PHE A 183 -6.45 6.24 -11.53
C PHE A 183 -6.37 7.46 -12.45
N LEU A 184 -7.44 7.75 -13.21
CA LEU A 184 -7.49 8.91 -14.10
C LEU A 184 -7.55 10.23 -13.32
N ASN A 185 -8.30 10.28 -12.23
CA ASN A 185 -8.46 11.48 -11.40
C ASN A 185 -7.18 11.86 -10.65
N ASN A 186 -6.26 10.92 -10.42
CA ASN A 186 -4.96 11.17 -9.80
C ASN A 186 -3.82 11.50 -10.79
N LEU A 187 -4.10 11.53 -12.10
CA LEU A 187 -3.14 12.03 -13.08
C LEU A 187 -2.88 13.53 -12.88
N ARG A 188 -1.63 13.94 -13.01
CA ARG A 188 -1.23 15.35 -12.85
C ARG A 188 -1.94 16.25 -13.88
N PRO A 189 -2.27 17.50 -13.52
CA PRO A 189 -2.97 18.42 -14.42
C PRO A 189 -2.26 18.61 -15.77
N PHE A 190 -0.93 18.53 -15.81
CA PHE A 190 -0.18 18.71 -17.05
C PHE A 190 -0.46 17.61 -18.09
N ILE A 191 -0.72 16.37 -17.65
CA ILE A 191 -1.14 15.28 -18.55
C ILE A 191 -2.46 15.65 -19.21
N TRP A 192 -3.45 16.08 -18.42
CA TRP A 192 -4.77 16.46 -18.94
C TRP A 192 -4.72 17.66 -19.87
N PHE A 193 -3.87 18.64 -19.58
CA PHE A 193 -3.64 19.78 -20.46
C PHE A 193 -3.15 19.33 -21.84
N ILE A 194 -2.16 18.43 -21.88
CA ILE A 194 -1.62 17.91 -23.14
C ILE A 194 -2.71 17.15 -23.90
N ILE A 195 -3.37 16.20 -23.24
CA ILE A 195 -4.40 15.36 -23.87
C ILE A 195 -5.52 16.26 -24.44
N ALA A 196 -6.03 17.22 -23.66
CA ALA A 196 -7.08 18.11 -24.12
C ALA A 196 -6.61 19.03 -25.28
N LYS A 197 -5.39 19.56 -25.20
CA LYS A 197 -4.84 20.49 -26.20
C LYS A 197 -4.67 19.84 -27.58
N PHE A 198 -4.30 18.57 -27.62
CA PHE A 198 -3.98 17.88 -28.86
C PHE A 198 -5.07 16.92 -29.35
N LYS A 199 -6.28 17.04 -28.81
CA LYS A 199 -7.46 16.30 -29.26
C LYS A 199 -7.67 16.49 -30.77
N GLY A 200 -7.84 15.38 -31.49
CA GLY A 200 -8.11 15.36 -32.93
C GLY A 200 -6.88 15.52 -33.83
N LEU A 201 -5.66 15.59 -33.28
CA LEU A 201 -4.44 15.58 -34.07
C LEU A 201 -3.93 14.16 -34.38
N ASP A 202 -3.05 14.05 -35.37
CA ASP A 202 -2.39 12.80 -35.74
C ASP A 202 -1.66 12.17 -34.54
N GLY A 203 -1.95 10.90 -34.28
CA GLY A 203 -1.40 10.15 -33.15
C GLY A 203 -2.22 10.24 -31.86
N TYR A 204 -3.26 11.08 -31.80
CA TYR A 204 -4.11 11.23 -30.61
C TYR A 204 -4.84 9.94 -30.24
N GLU A 205 -5.46 9.26 -31.20
CA GLU A 205 -6.18 8.00 -30.94
C GLU A 205 -5.27 6.90 -30.40
N THR A 206 -4.03 6.83 -30.90
CA THR A 206 -3.01 5.91 -30.38
C THR A 206 -2.66 6.24 -28.93
N LEU A 207 -2.50 7.53 -28.59
CA LEU A 207 -2.26 7.97 -27.22
C LEU A 207 -3.42 7.58 -26.28
N ILE A 208 -4.67 7.80 -26.70
CA ILE A 208 -5.85 7.40 -25.90
C ILE A 208 -5.93 5.89 -25.72
N LYS A 209 -5.65 5.12 -26.78
CA LYS A 209 -5.58 3.65 -26.69
C LYS A 209 -4.50 3.21 -25.70
N ASP A 210 -3.32 3.81 -25.75
CA ASP A 210 -2.22 3.51 -24.84
C ASP A 210 -2.61 3.78 -23.38
N ILE A 211 -3.22 4.93 -23.09
CA ILE A 211 -3.71 5.26 -21.75
C ILE A 211 -4.74 4.21 -21.28
N ARG A 212 -5.66 3.80 -22.15
CA ARG A 212 -6.68 2.79 -21.84
C ARG A 212 -6.06 1.42 -21.54
N THR A 213 -5.12 0.96 -22.36
CA THR A 213 -4.44 -0.33 -22.14
C THR A 213 -3.68 -0.31 -20.82
N SER A 214 -2.94 0.76 -20.55
CA SER A 214 -2.19 0.88 -19.30
C SER A 214 -3.10 1.01 -18.08
N LEU A 215 -4.28 1.61 -18.22
CA LEU A 215 -5.28 1.63 -17.16
C LEU A 215 -5.74 0.21 -16.80
N ALA A 216 -6.01 -0.63 -17.81
CA ALA A 216 -6.37 -2.03 -17.59
C ALA A 216 -5.25 -2.81 -16.86
N ASP A 217 -3.99 -2.60 -17.25
CA ASP A 217 -2.84 -3.22 -16.58
C ASP A 217 -2.74 -2.81 -15.10
N TYR A 218 -2.94 -1.52 -14.80
CA TYR A 218 -2.89 -1.03 -13.42
C TYR A 218 -4.11 -1.43 -12.59
N MET A 219 -5.26 -1.66 -13.22
CA MET A 219 -6.44 -2.24 -12.57
C MET A 219 -6.16 -3.68 -12.09
N GLU A 220 -5.42 -4.47 -12.87
CA GLU A 220 -4.97 -5.80 -12.45
C GLU A 220 -3.95 -5.72 -11.31
N LYS A 221 -2.95 -4.82 -11.41
CA LYS A 221 -2.00 -4.56 -10.32
C LYS A 221 -2.67 -4.12 -9.02
N ALA A 222 -3.79 -3.41 -9.11
CA ALA A 222 -4.53 -2.92 -7.95
C ALA A 222 -5.08 -4.04 -7.04
N LYS A 223 -5.20 -5.27 -7.55
CA LYS A 223 -5.58 -6.46 -6.76
C LYS A 223 -4.53 -6.81 -5.70
N ILE A 224 -3.25 -6.46 -5.94
CA ILE A 224 -2.14 -6.68 -4.98
C ILE A 224 -2.40 -5.96 -3.64
N ALA A 225 -3.13 -4.85 -3.63
CA ALA A 225 -3.46 -4.14 -2.40
C ALA A 225 -4.25 -5.01 -1.40
N GLU A 226 -5.13 -5.89 -1.89
CA GLU A 226 -5.90 -6.81 -1.03
C GLU A 226 -5.00 -7.91 -0.48
N TYR A 227 -4.24 -8.58 -1.35
CA TYR A 227 -3.33 -9.65 -0.95
C TYR A 227 -2.27 -9.18 0.04
N LEU A 228 -1.71 -7.99 -0.19
CA LEU A 228 -0.73 -7.40 0.71
C LEU A 228 -1.34 -7.06 2.07
N ALA A 229 -2.53 -6.44 2.09
CA ALA A 229 -3.20 -6.10 3.35
C ALA A 229 -3.52 -7.35 4.19
N LEU A 230 -3.97 -8.42 3.55
CA LEU A 230 -4.19 -9.71 4.21
C LEU A 230 -2.87 -10.28 4.75
N ASN A 231 -1.82 -10.34 3.93
CA ASN A 231 -0.53 -10.86 4.35
C ASN A 231 0.06 -10.07 5.54
N ILE A 232 0.00 -8.74 5.51
CA ILE A 232 0.44 -7.90 6.63
C ILE A 232 -0.33 -8.23 7.91
N MET A 233 -1.66 -8.36 7.81
CA MET A 233 -2.50 -8.64 8.96
C MET A 233 -2.20 -10.01 9.58
N GLU A 234 -2.01 -11.04 8.75
CA GLU A 234 -1.68 -12.38 9.21
C GLU A 234 -0.29 -12.42 9.87
N LEU A 235 0.71 -11.73 9.29
CA LEU A 235 2.04 -11.61 9.90
C LEU A 235 2.00 -10.84 11.25
N ALA A 236 1.20 -9.78 11.33
CA ALA A 236 1.01 -9.02 12.57
C ALA A 236 0.32 -9.86 13.65
N THR A 237 -0.71 -10.62 13.28
CA THR A 237 -1.44 -11.54 14.18
C THR A 237 -0.54 -12.68 14.65
N ASN A 238 0.32 -13.20 13.77
CA ASN A 238 1.31 -14.21 14.14
C ASN A 238 2.31 -13.66 15.17
N ALA A 239 2.83 -12.45 14.94
CA ALA A 239 3.73 -11.79 15.89
C ALA A 239 3.04 -11.52 17.25
N GLU A 240 1.78 -11.10 17.24
CA GLU A 240 0.94 -10.95 18.43
C GLU A 240 0.80 -12.27 19.20
N ASN A 241 0.42 -13.35 18.52
CA ASN A 241 0.22 -14.67 19.11
C ASN A 241 1.51 -15.21 19.74
N SER A 242 2.66 -15.02 19.09
CA SER A 242 3.97 -15.35 19.67
C SER A 242 4.22 -14.61 20.98
N ASN A 243 3.98 -13.30 21.00
CA ASN A 243 4.16 -12.48 22.21
C ASN A 243 3.23 -12.93 23.34
N LEU A 244 1.96 -13.21 23.03
CA LEU A 244 0.98 -13.69 24.01
C LEU A 244 1.40 -15.02 24.62
N LYS A 245 1.81 -15.99 23.80
CA LYS A 245 2.28 -17.31 24.29
C LYS A 245 3.53 -17.17 25.16
N ARG A 246 4.50 -16.35 24.75
CA ARG A 246 5.73 -16.09 25.51
C ARG A 246 5.41 -15.47 26.88
N GLU A 247 4.60 -14.42 26.89
CA GLU A 247 4.28 -13.70 28.11
C GLU A 247 3.38 -14.54 29.05
N ALA A 248 2.44 -15.31 28.52
CA ALA A 248 1.66 -16.27 29.29
C ALA A 248 2.56 -17.29 30.01
N LYS A 249 3.56 -17.83 29.30
CA LYS A 249 4.55 -18.75 29.90
C LYS A 249 5.30 -18.09 31.05
N ALA A 250 5.66 -16.81 30.92
CA ALA A 250 6.37 -16.06 31.95
C ALA A 250 5.49 -15.76 33.19
N ILE A 251 4.24 -15.32 32.98
CA ILE A 251 3.32 -14.95 34.06
C ILE A 251 2.87 -16.19 34.84
N PHE A 252 2.42 -17.22 34.13
CA PHE A 252 1.81 -18.39 34.75
C PHE A 252 2.82 -19.50 35.08
N LYS A 253 4.10 -19.34 34.71
CA LYS A 253 5.19 -20.31 34.97
C LYS A 253 4.84 -21.76 34.59
N GLY A 254 4.05 -21.93 33.52
CA GLY A 254 3.58 -23.23 33.06
C GLY A 254 2.37 -23.82 33.79
N ALA A 255 1.76 -23.10 34.75
CA ALA A 255 0.54 -23.53 35.44
C ALA A 255 -0.73 -23.46 34.57
N VAL A 256 -0.65 -22.78 33.43
CA VAL A 256 -1.73 -22.58 32.47
C VAL A 256 -1.23 -23.03 31.10
N ASP A 257 -2.06 -23.74 30.34
CA ASP A 257 -1.75 -24.09 28.95
C ASP A 257 -1.51 -22.80 28.15
N MET A 258 -0.36 -22.70 27.48
CA MET A 258 0.01 -21.52 26.70
C MET A 258 -1.00 -21.22 25.59
N ASN A 259 -1.69 -22.24 25.05
CA ASN A 259 -2.71 -22.03 24.03
C ASN A 259 -4.00 -21.44 24.59
N SER A 260 -4.27 -21.60 25.89
CA SER A 260 -5.46 -21.01 26.51
C SER A 260 -5.47 -19.48 26.44
N VAL A 261 -4.31 -18.81 26.34
CA VAL A 261 -4.24 -17.34 26.15
C VAL A 261 -4.92 -16.87 24.85
N LEU A 262 -5.06 -17.76 23.87
CA LEU A 262 -5.71 -17.45 22.60
C LEU A 262 -7.24 -17.52 22.68
N PHE A 263 -7.78 -18.23 23.68
CA PHE A 263 -9.21 -18.57 23.75
C PHE A 263 -9.88 -18.12 25.06
N ASP A 264 -9.14 -18.02 26.17
CA ASP A 264 -9.62 -17.54 27.47
C ASP A 264 -9.46 -16.01 27.60
N PRO A 265 -10.56 -15.24 27.62
CA PRO A 265 -10.50 -13.78 27.70
C PRO A 265 -9.84 -13.25 28.97
N ASN A 266 -9.94 -13.95 30.09
CA ASN A 266 -9.38 -13.50 31.37
C ASN A 266 -7.86 -13.64 31.38
N VAL A 267 -7.36 -14.78 30.90
CA VAL A 267 -5.93 -15.04 30.74
C VAL A 267 -5.35 -14.06 29.72
N ARG A 268 -6.03 -13.90 28.57
CA ARG A 268 -5.62 -12.98 27.51
C ARG A 268 -5.47 -11.55 28.00
N ARG A 269 -6.47 -11.02 28.73
CA ARG A 269 -6.43 -9.65 29.27
C ARG A 269 -5.22 -9.42 30.19
N GLN A 270 -4.95 -10.35 31.11
CA GLN A 270 -3.81 -10.24 32.03
C GLN A 270 -2.47 -10.21 31.28
N VAL A 271 -2.35 -11.02 30.23
CA VAL A 271 -1.14 -11.10 29.40
C VAL A 271 -0.96 -9.81 28.59
N ILE A 272 -2.02 -9.29 27.96
CA ILE A 272 -1.98 -8.02 27.21
C ILE A 272 -1.58 -6.86 28.12
N GLU A 273 -2.17 -6.74 29.31
CA GLU A 273 -1.82 -5.70 30.29
C GLU A 273 -0.36 -5.79 30.74
N SER A 274 0.22 -7.00 30.78
CA SER A 274 1.64 -7.19 31.06
C SER A 274 2.52 -6.73 29.89
N LEU A 275 2.20 -7.15 28.65
CA LEU A 275 2.92 -6.73 27.45
C LEU A 275 2.94 -5.21 27.29
N GLN A 276 1.79 -4.56 27.51
CA GLN A 276 1.67 -3.09 27.47
C GLN A 276 2.55 -2.42 28.52
N ARG A 277 2.54 -2.91 29.77
CA ARG A 277 3.39 -2.37 30.84
C ARG A 277 4.88 -2.53 30.55
N LYS A 278 5.28 -3.61 29.88
CA LYS A 278 6.68 -3.86 29.46
C LYS A 278 7.08 -3.13 28.18
N GLY A 279 6.12 -2.51 27.47
CA GLY A 279 6.37 -1.92 26.16
C GLY A 279 6.72 -2.96 25.08
N GLU A 280 6.30 -4.21 25.26
CA GLU A 280 6.48 -5.28 24.29
C GLU A 280 5.34 -5.25 23.26
N LEU A 281 5.51 -4.40 22.26
CA LEU A 281 4.56 -4.18 21.18
C LEU A 281 5.04 -4.81 19.87
N VAL A 282 4.11 -5.11 18.97
CA VAL A 282 4.40 -5.36 17.56
C VAL A 282 4.33 -4.02 16.82
N TYR A 283 5.30 -3.77 15.95
CA TYR A 283 5.34 -2.56 15.13
C TYR A 283 5.19 -2.92 13.66
N LEU A 284 4.34 -2.18 12.95
CA LEU A 284 4.24 -2.23 11.49
C LEU A 284 4.71 -0.90 10.92
N SER A 285 5.63 -0.97 9.96
CA SER A 285 6.23 0.19 9.33
C SER A 285 6.12 0.07 7.81
N TRP A 286 5.57 1.09 7.16
CA TRP A 286 5.57 1.23 5.70
C TRP A 286 6.54 2.33 5.32
N LYS A 287 7.60 2.00 4.59
CA LYS A 287 8.52 2.95 3.99
C LYS A 287 8.20 3.12 2.52
N LEU A 288 7.98 4.37 2.12
CA LEU A 288 7.56 4.76 0.78
C LEU A 288 8.77 5.29 -0.01
N GLY A 289 8.94 4.79 -1.22
CA GLY A 289 9.91 5.29 -2.18
C GLY A 289 9.59 6.72 -2.63
N SER A 290 10.55 7.63 -2.52
CA SER A 290 10.37 9.04 -2.90
C SER A 290 10.26 9.21 -4.41
N ARG A 291 9.80 10.39 -4.85
CA ARG A 291 9.83 10.78 -6.28
C ARG A 291 11.24 11.20 -6.75
N GLY A 292 12.22 11.21 -5.84
CA GLY A 292 13.58 11.69 -6.08
C GLY A 292 14.39 10.86 -7.08
N SER A 293 15.56 11.40 -7.43
CA SER A 293 16.46 10.97 -8.51
C SER A 293 17.30 9.72 -8.21
N SER A 294 17.14 9.09 -7.06
CA SER A 294 17.81 7.81 -6.77
C SER A 294 17.20 6.71 -7.62
N ILE A 295 17.91 6.35 -8.70
CA ILE A 295 17.62 5.21 -9.56
C ILE A 295 17.45 3.97 -8.66
N GLY A 296 16.29 3.31 -8.75
CA GLY A 296 15.99 2.09 -7.99
C GLY A 296 15.13 2.25 -6.74
N THR A 297 14.78 3.48 -6.31
CA THR A 297 13.84 3.69 -5.17
C THR A 297 12.44 4.12 -5.60
N GLN A 298 12.26 4.46 -6.87
CA GLN A 298 10.95 4.88 -7.40
C GLN A 298 10.00 3.68 -7.48
N GLY A 299 8.81 3.82 -6.88
CA GLY A 299 7.81 2.75 -6.83
C GLY A 299 8.07 1.66 -5.77
N LYS A 300 9.16 1.76 -5.01
CA LYS A 300 9.46 0.83 -3.92
C LYS A 300 8.57 1.09 -2.71
N LEU A 301 7.82 0.08 -2.28
CA LEU A 301 7.13 0.01 -1.01
C LEU A 301 7.83 -1.05 -0.17
N SER A 302 8.26 -0.69 1.04
CA SER A 302 8.81 -1.65 1.99
C SER A 302 7.92 -1.69 3.22
N VAL A 303 7.42 -2.88 3.55
CA VAL A 303 6.64 -3.11 4.77
C VAL A 303 7.47 -3.93 5.72
N THR A 304 7.61 -3.47 6.94
CA THR A 304 8.44 -4.11 7.95
C THR A 304 7.63 -4.38 9.20
N ILE A 305 7.64 -5.64 9.65
CA ILE A 305 7.06 -6.09 10.90
C ILE A 305 8.22 -6.29 11.88
N TYR A 306 8.19 -5.53 12.97
CA TYR A 306 9.15 -5.69 14.07
C TYR A 306 8.46 -6.39 15.23
N ASN A 307 9.04 -7.49 15.66
CA ASN A 307 8.60 -8.25 16.81
C ASN A 307 9.78 -8.67 17.67
N LYS A 308 9.65 -8.62 18.99
CA LYS A 308 10.60 -9.33 19.84
C LYS A 308 10.27 -10.81 19.72
N GLU A 309 11.15 -11.63 19.16
CA GLU A 309 10.90 -13.06 18.95
C GLU A 309 12.11 -13.86 19.43
N SER A 310 11.87 -14.82 20.31
CA SER A 310 12.92 -15.68 20.87
C SER A 310 13.29 -16.84 19.96
N GLU A 311 12.40 -17.20 19.01
CA GLU A 311 12.60 -18.32 18.08
C GLU A 311 12.86 -17.85 16.63
N TYR A 312 13.73 -16.85 16.44
CA TYR A 312 14.09 -16.28 15.13
C TYR A 312 14.47 -17.34 14.08
N GLU A 313 15.37 -18.28 14.42
CA GLU A 313 15.87 -19.27 13.45
C GLU A 313 14.76 -20.17 12.91
N LYS A 314 13.84 -20.64 13.79
CA LYS A 314 12.69 -21.44 13.35
C LYS A 314 11.77 -20.64 12.42
N MET A 315 11.52 -19.36 12.73
CA MET A 315 10.70 -18.50 11.89
C MET A 315 11.35 -18.26 10.52
N LYS A 316 12.67 -18.07 10.49
CA LYS A 316 13.44 -17.89 9.25
C LYS A 316 13.39 -19.15 8.38
N GLU A 317 13.69 -20.31 8.95
CA GLU A 317 13.62 -21.61 8.26
C GLU A 317 12.23 -21.85 7.67
N ALA A 318 11.17 -21.62 8.46
CA ALA A 318 9.80 -21.80 7.99
C ALA A 318 9.44 -20.85 6.84
N ILE A 319 9.90 -19.60 6.87
CA ILE A 319 9.68 -18.64 5.77
C ILE A 319 10.44 -19.06 4.51
N ASP A 320 11.70 -19.46 4.65
CA ASP A 320 12.53 -19.83 3.51
C ASP A 320 12.09 -21.15 2.85
N GLU A 321 11.65 -22.13 3.63
CA GLU A 321 11.06 -23.38 3.12
C GLU A 321 9.75 -23.10 2.34
N LYS A 322 8.83 -22.31 2.92
CA LYS A 322 7.51 -22.07 2.33
C LYS A 322 7.55 -21.16 1.10
N LYS A 323 8.53 -20.24 0.99
CA LYS A 323 8.78 -19.48 -0.25
C LYS A 323 8.99 -20.38 -1.48
N SER A 324 9.53 -21.58 -1.28
CA SER A 324 9.87 -22.53 -2.36
C SER A 324 8.77 -23.54 -2.70
N THR A 325 7.62 -23.48 -2.02
CA THR A 325 6.53 -24.46 -2.18
C THR A 325 5.74 -24.19 -3.46
N ASP A 326 5.66 -25.17 -4.38
CA ASP A 326 4.91 -25.08 -5.65
C ASP A 326 3.39 -25.11 -5.39
N LEU A 327 2.71 -23.98 -5.57
CA LEU A 327 1.27 -23.79 -5.27
C LEU A 327 0.32 -24.45 -6.29
N LYS A 328 0.85 -25.10 -7.33
CA LYS A 328 0.09 -25.60 -8.51
C LYS A 328 -1.04 -26.61 -8.23
N LYS A 329 -1.28 -27.03 -6.99
CA LYS A 329 -2.30 -28.05 -6.66
C LYS A 329 -3.29 -27.68 -5.56
N ARG A 330 -3.21 -26.50 -4.91
CA ARG A 330 -4.09 -26.16 -3.78
C ARG A 330 -4.46 -24.68 -3.77
N SER A 331 -5.74 -24.37 -3.62
CA SER A 331 -6.22 -23.00 -3.42
C SER A 331 -6.14 -22.58 -1.94
N LEU A 332 -6.09 -21.28 -1.65
CA LEU A 332 -6.14 -20.74 -0.28
C LEU A 332 -7.33 -21.30 0.50
N GLN A 333 -8.47 -21.50 -0.17
CA GLN A 333 -9.68 -22.08 0.41
C GLN A 333 -9.53 -23.57 0.74
N ASP A 334 -8.77 -24.34 -0.04
CA ASP A 334 -8.52 -25.76 0.24
C ASP A 334 -7.67 -25.92 1.50
N PHE A 335 -6.74 -25.00 1.73
CA PHE A 335 -5.95 -24.98 2.96
C PHE A 335 -6.80 -24.65 4.20
N TYR A 336 -7.74 -23.69 4.10
CA TYR A 336 -8.67 -23.41 5.20
C TYR A 336 -9.57 -24.60 5.56
N LYS A 337 -9.89 -25.47 4.59
CA LYS A 337 -10.73 -26.67 4.80
C LYS A 337 -9.97 -27.86 5.39
N GLU A 338 -8.66 -27.93 5.22
CA GLU A 338 -7.80 -28.99 5.78
C GLU A 338 -7.36 -28.70 7.22
N LEU A 339 -7.75 -27.56 7.81
CA LEU A 339 -7.38 -27.21 9.18
C LEU A 339 -8.21 -28.04 10.20
N PRO A 340 -7.58 -28.78 11.13
CA PRO A 340 -8.29 -29.30 12.28
C PRO A 340 -8.78 -28.14 13.16
N ASP A 341 -10.03 -28.22 13.62
CA ASP A 341 -10.60 -27.28 14.58
C ASP A 341 -9.74 -27.24 15.85
N GLY A 342 -9.10 -26.10 16.12
CA GLY A 342 -8.43 -25.83 17.40
C GLY A 342 -6.92 -25.55 17.36
N GLU A 343 -6.23 -25.73 16.23
CA GLU A 343 -4.83 -25.30 16.12
C GLU A 343 -4.72 -23.93 15.46
N ALA A 344 -4.39 -22.91 16.27
CA ALA A 344 -3.91 -21.62 15.77
C ALA A 344 -2.54 -21.82 15.12
N ASN A 345 -2.53 -22.34 13.88
CA ASN A 345 -1.32 -22.75 13.22
C ASN A 345 -0.64 -21.53 12.56
N THR A 346 0.49 -21.12 13.15
CA THR A 346 1.38 -20.04 12.72
C THR A 346 1.83 -20.16 11.25
N GLU A 347 1.66 -21.33 10.65
CA GLU A 347 2.01 -21.64 9.26
C GLU A 347 1.13 -20.94 8.20
N LEU A 348 -0.10 -20.54 8.52
CA LEU A 348 -1.01 -19.89 7.56
C LEU A 348 -0.42 -18.60 6.97
N GLY A 349 0.16 -17.74 7.81
CA GLY A 349 0.80 -16.49 7.39
C GLY A 349 1.96 -16.69 6.41
N LEU A 350 2.62 -17.87 6.44
CA LEU A 350 3.72 -18.22 5.55
C LEU A 350 3.24 -18.57 4.15
N TYR A 351 2.10 -19.26 4.02
CA TYR A 351 1.50 -19.55 2.72
C TYR A 351 1.05 -18.27 2.00
N TYR A 352 0.59 -17.26 2.74
CA TYR A 352 0.25 -15.96 2.15
C TYR A 352 1.45 -15.27 1.48
N LEU A 353 2.69 -15.52 1.93
CA LEU A 353 3.88 -14.98 1.27
C LEU A 353 4.05 -15.56 -0.14
N SER A 354 3.82 -16.87 -0.30
CA SER A 354 3.92 -17.56 -1.59
C SER A 354 2.78 -17.13 -2.53
N TYR A 355 1.55 -17.01 -2.02
CA TYR A 355 0.43 -16.48 -2.81
C TYR A 355 0.64 -15.04 -3.26
N LEU A 356 1.16 -14.18 -2.37
CA LEU A 356 1.49 -12.80 -2.72
C LEU A 356 2.59 -12.75 -3.78
N SER A 357 3.59 -13.64 -3.71
CA SER A 357 4.63 -13.76 -4.73
C SER A 357 4.06 -14.13 -6.10
N GLU A 358 3.23 -15.17 -6.17
CA GLU A 358 2.59 -15.62 -7.42
C GLU A 358 1.66 -14.53 -7.98
N ALA A 359 0.90 -13.86 -7.12
CA ALA A 359 0.02 -12.76 -7.51
C ALA A 359 0.83 -11.58 -8.09
N CYS A 360 1.95 -11.21 -7.46
CA CYS A 360 2.84 -10.17 -7.95
C CYS A 360 3.46 -10.54 -9.31
N GLU A 361 3.92 -11.78 -9.47
CA GLU A 361 4.52 -12.27 -10.72
C GLU A 361 3.53 -12.18 -11.90
N LYS A 362 2.26 -12.58 -11.69
CA LYS A 362 1.18 -12.49 -12.69
C LYS A 362 0.94 -11.08 -13.24
N VAL A 363 1.22 -10.05 -12.44
CA VAL A 363 1.03 -8.64 -12.82
C VAL A 363 2.36 -7.90 -13.01
N ASN A 364 3.47 -8.64 -13.15
CA ASN A 364 4.82 -8.12 -13.37
C ASN A 364 5.27 -7.09 -12.31
N ILE A 365 4.97 -7.39 -11.04
CA ILE A 365 5.45 -6.65 -9.86
C ILE A 365 6.56 -7.48 -9.22
N LYS A 366 7.70 -6.84 -8.92
CA LYS A 366 8.78 -7.54 -8.21
C LYS A 366 8.49 -7.55 -6.71
N TYR A 367 8.53 -8.74 -6.12
CA TYR A 367 8.27 -8.96 -4.70
C TYR A 367 9.41 -9.76 -4.08
N GLU A 368 9.85 -9.33 -2.90
CA GLU A 368 10.85 -10.02 -2.08
C GLU A 368 10.38 -10.01 -0.63
N SER A 369 10.59 -11.12 0.08
CA SER A 369 10.39 -11.19 1.54
C SER A 369 11.65 -11.66 2.24
N LEU A 370 11.99 -11.02 3.36
CA LEU A 370 13.24 -11.22 4.09
C LEU A 370 12.96 -11.30 5.59
N VAL A 371 13.73 -12.13 6.30
CA VAL A 371 13.60 -12.33 7.76
C VAL A 371 14.97 -12.17 8.39
N ASN A 372 15.13 -11.13 9.19
CA ASN A 372 16.41 -10.79 9.82
C ASN A 372 16.21 -10.58 11.32
N GLN A 373 17.27 -10.76 12.10
CA GLN A 373 17.32 -10.35 13.50
C GLN A 373 18.28 -9.16 13.61
N ILE A 374 17.89 -8.07 14.29
CA ILE A 374 18.79 -6.93 14.47
C ILE A 374 19.88 -7.33 15.47
N SER A 375 21.14 -7.28 15.02
CA SER A 375 22.31 -7.65 15.83
C SER A 375 22.35 -6.90 17.16
N GLY A 376 22.52 -7.65 18.26
CA GLY A 376 22.52 -7.10 19.63
C GLY A 376 21.13 -6.81 20.19
N SER A 377 20.05 -7.26 19.52
CA SER A 377 18.68 -7.19 20.02
C SER A 377 17.89 -8.47 19.71
N ASP A 378 16.87 -8.76 20.51
CA ASP A 378 15.93 -9.86 20.25
C ASP A 378 14.85 -9.49 19.21
N LEU A 379 15.07 -8.43 18.42
CA LEU A 379 14.09 -7.91 17.48
C LEU A 379 14.20 -8.65 16.13
N THR A 380 13.21 -9.48 15.87
CA THR A 380 12.96 -10.10 14.57
C THR A 380 12.24 -9.12 13.65
N VAL A 381 12.70 -9.09 12.40
CA VAL A 381 12.32 -8.15 11.37
C VAL A 381 11.90 -8.93 10.14
N ILE A 382 10.61 -8.92 9.84
CA ILE A 382 10.08 -9.43 8.57
C ILE A 382 9.91 -8.25 7.64
N SER A 383 10.57 -8.27 6.49
CA SER A 383 10.49 -7.20 5.48
C SER A 383 9.86 -7.74 4.20
N LEU A 384 8.80 -7.08 3.74
CA LEU A 384 8.17 -7.27 2.45
C LEU A 384 8.57 -6.10 1.56
N ILE A 385 9.22 -6.36 0.44
CA ILE A 385 9.67 -5.36 -0.51
C ILE A 385 8.89 -5.55 -1.80
N ILE A 386 8.18 -4.52 -2.22
CA ILE A 386 7.39 -4.52 -3.44
C ILE A 386 7.86 -3.37 -4.32
N ASN A 387 8.25 -3.67 -5.55
CA ASN A 387 8.48 -2.66 -6.58
C ASN A 387 7.28 -2.69 -7.51
N LEU A 388 6.33 -1.80 -7.21
CA LEU A 388 5.07 -1.66 -7.95
C LEU A 388 5.34 -1.27 -9.39
#